data_AF-A0A3M3Z3H4-F1
#
_entry.id   AF-A0A3M3Z3H4-F1
#
_cell.length_a   1.000
_cell.length_b   1.000
_cell.length_c   1.000
_cell.angle_alpha   90.00
_cell.angle_beta   90.00
_cell.angle_gamma   90.00
#
_symmetry.space_group_name_H-M   'P 1'
#
loop_
_entity.id
_entity.type
_entity.pdbx_description
1 polymer ?
#
loop_
_entity_poly.entity_id
_entity_poly.type
_entity_poly.pdbx_seq_one_letter_code
_entity_poly.pdbx_strand_id
1 'polypeptide(L)'
;MAFNPVRSADADTSILSIDKSTVVAWVAVSLILVETLSGALRFYFDQAGIGPLLYLPKVACILLFVLELRTFKAGALFWTFMMVWLISCLLAMLHRASVHNLAFSLFALSPLVFGLVCGKHLLHRKKLLAWAIGFCLITSLIGIALDKVTYVPWKGYSYVVGETELSANTTWSADDVDRIAGFARVSNVLSILIAFYTLYLFMFLRSRLLMMLSAVALYAIVLTTSKAPAAAFALTMVLLLIQRSGWSCRLLCVLVVSIGLLLPALGLVLNLEGYAVSSGGLLGSLYDRLINTWPNLIAAMDSEGWMLTGAGFGMVGSTIGIFPVEGADVMLGMDNSALYLWAMLGLVGLLLYALQVPLLFKLIDDRTRVGRMLLAISFCWCLIGWTTDMFEVAVANLFAGLAVGYGIAARTRSPRRMP
;
A
#
# COMPACT_ATOMS: atom_id res chain seq x y z
N MET A 1 -12.58 -34.33 59.62
CA MET A 1 -13.63 -33.39 59.17
C MET A 1 -12.98 -32.33 58.31
N ALA A 2 -13.48 -32.20 57.09
CA ALA A 2 -13.03 -31.26 56.07
C ALA A 2 -13.35 -29.80 56.44
N PHE A 3 -12.63 -28.84 55.87
CA PHE A 3 -13.14 -28.08 54.71
C PHE A 3 -12.00 -27.29 54.05
N ASN A 4 -11.81 -27.60 52.78
CA ASN A 4 -10.93 -26.94 51.83
C ASN A 4 -11.68 -25.71 51.28
N PRO A 5 -11.15 -24.48 51.31
CA PRO A 5 -11.84 -23.37 50.68
C PRO A 5 -11.70 -23.48 49.16
N VAL A 6 -12.84 -23.86 48.58
CA VAL A 6 -13.31 -23.72 47.21
C VAL A 6 -12.47 -22.78 46.35
N ARG A 7 -11.76 -23.42 45.42
CA ARG A 7 -11.55 -23.04 44.02
C ARG A 7 -12.71 -22.17 43.49
N SER A 8 -12.55 -20.84 43.45
CA SER A 8 -13.39 -20.00 42.61
C SER A 8 -12.91 -20.14 41.16
N ALA A 9 -13.39 -21.20 40.53
CA ALA A 9 -13.55 -21.25 39.09
C ALA A 9 -14.52 -20.13 38.67
N ASP A 10 -14.21 -19.50 37.55
CA ASP A 10 -15.18 -18.99 36.59
C ASP A 10 -16.24 -18.03 37.14
N ALA A 11 -15.83 -16.77 37.31
CA ALA A 11 -16.75 -15.63 37.23
C ALA A 11 -16.47 -14.90 35.89
N ASP A 12 -17.24 -15.30 34.87
CA ASP A 12 -17.61 -14.52 33.70
C ASP A 12 -16.50 -14.08 32.72
N THR A 13 -15.86 -15.04 32.04
CA THR A 13 -15.49 -14.78 30.64
C THR A 13 -16.77 -14.74 29.81
N SER A 14 -17.35 -13.55 29.68
CA SER A 14 -18.53 -13.36 28.84
C SER A 14 -18.21 -13.84 27.42
N ILE A 15 -19.14 -14.61 26.85
CA ILE A 15 -19.14 -15.11 25.47
C ILE A 15 -19.06 -13.95 24.43
N LEU A 16 -19.16 -12.70 24.90
CA LEU A 16 -19.14 -11.45 24.15
C LEU A 16 -18.07 -10.45 24.60
N SER A 17 -17.03 -10.88 25.33
CA SER A 17 -15.85 -10.01 25.51
C SER A 17 -15.07 -9.98 24.20
N ILE A 18 -15.53 -9.15 23.26
CA ILE A 18 -14.86 -8.95 21.99
C ILE A 18 -13.49 -8.35 22.31
N ASP A 19 -12.47 -9.20 22.30
CA ASP A 19 -11.09 -8.77 22.43
C ASP A 19 -10.79 -7.74 21.33
N LYS A 20 -10.26 -6.60 21.75
CA LYS A 20 -9.85 -5.49 20.88
C LYS A 20 -9.01 -5.98 19.70
N SER A 21 -8.15 -6.99 19.91
CA SER A 21 -7.33 -7.57 18.84
C SER A 21 -8.15 -8.26 17.75
N THR A 22 -9.30 -8.83 18.11
CA THR A 22 -10.23 -9.49 17.20
C THR A 22 -10.98 -8.47 16.34
N VAL A 23 -11.43 -7.34 16.91
CA VAL A 23 -12.06 -6.24 16.14
C VAL A 23 -11.10 -5.70 15.10
N VAL A 24 -9.87 -5.38 15.51
CA VAL A 24 -8.82 -4.87 14.63
C VAL A 24 -8.55 -5.87 13.48
N ALA A 25 -8.46 -7.16 13.80
CA ALA A 25 -8.24 -8.18 12.78
C ALA A 25 -9.42 -8.27 11.79
N TRP A 26 -10.67 -8.23 12.26
CA TRP A 26 -11.84 -8.24 11.37
C TRP A 26 -11.92 -7.03 10.46
N VAL A 27 -11.54 -5.84 10.93
CA VAL A 27 -11.46 -4.64 10.09
C VAL A 27 -10.40 -4.78 9.00
N ALA A 28 -9.23 -5.35 9.32
CA ALA A 28 -8.22 -5.63 8.30
C ALA A 28 -8.69 -6.70 7.30
N VAL A 29 -9.36 -7.75 7.78
CA VAL A 29 -9.92 -8.82 6.93
C VAL A 29 -10.99 -8.26 5.99
N SER A 30 -11.91 -7.43 6.48
CA SER A 30 -12.94 -6.82 5.64
C SER A 30 -12.33 -5.88 4.59
N LEU A 31 -11.32 -5.09 4.95
CA LEU A 31 -10.57 -4.25 4.01
C LEU A 31 -9.93 -5.10 2.90
N ILE A 32 -9.21 -6.16 3.27
CA ILE A 32 -8.53 -7.06 2.32
C ILE A 32 -9.54 -7.75 1.39
N LEU A 33 -10.66 -8.21 1.92
CA LEU A 33 -11.72 -8.83 1.12
C LEU A 33 -12.34 -7.84 0.12
N VAL A 34 -12.69 -6.63 0.58
CA VAL A 34 -13.27 -5.59 -0.28
C VAL A 34 -12.31 -5.20 -1.39
N GLU A 35 -11.03 -4.99 -1.08
CA GLU A 35 -10.03 -4.62 -2.10
C GLU A 35 -9.74 -5.76 -3.08
N THR A 36 -9.76 -7.02 -2.62
CA THR A 36 -9.56 -8.20 -3.51
C THR A 36 -10.70 -8.37 -4.50
N LEU A 37 -11.94 -8.16 -4.04
CA LEU A 37 -13.15 -8.37 -4.81
C LEU A 37 -13.73 -7.06 -5.33
N SER A 38 -12.93 -5.99 -5.38
CA SER A 38 -13.46 -4.64 -5.50
C SER A 38 -14.24 -4.39 -6.79
N GLY A 39 -13.87 -5.04 -7.91
CA GLY A 39 -14.59 -4.90 -9.18
C GLY A 39 -15.96 -5.58 -9.12
N ALA A 40 -15.99 -6.84 -8.70
CA ALA A 40 -17.24 -7.60 -8.55
C ALA A 40 -18.17 -7.01 -7.48
N LEU A 41 -17.64 -6.67 -6.31
CA LEU A 41 -18.42 -6.10 -5.21
C LEU A 41 -19.02 -4.74 -5.59
N ARG A 42 -18.27 -3.86 -6.26
CA ARG A 42 -18.82 -2.58 -6.74
C ARG A 42 -19.99 -2.79 -7.67
N PHE A 43 -19.85 -3.69 -8.65
CA PHE A 43 -20.95 -4.01 -9.57
C PHE A 43 -22.21 -4.50 -8.83
N TYR A 44 -22.08 -5.50 -7.96
CA TYR A 44 -23.25 -6.06 -7.26
C TYR A 44 -23.84 -5.10 -6.21
N PHE A 45 -23.01 -4.35 -5.49
CA PHE A 45 -23.50 -3.41 -4.47
C PHE A 45 -24.13 -2.18 -5.08
N ASP A 46 -23.65 -1.74 -6.24
CA ASP A 46 -24.27 -0.66 -7.00
C ASP A 46 -25.67 -1.05 -7.49
N GLN A 47 -25.81 -2.25 -8.07
CA GLN A 47 -27.13 -2.78 -8.47
C GLN A 47 -28.11 -2.91 -7.30
N ALA A 48 -27.60 -3.21 -6.09
CA ALA A 48 -28.41 -3.31 -4.89
C ALA A 48 -28.64 -1.96 -4.18
N GLY A 49 -28.11 -0.85 -4.70
CA GLY A 49 -28.25 0.49 -4.11
C GLY A 49 -27.49 0.67 -2.77
N ILE A 50 -26.56 -0.23 -2.46
CA ILE A 50 -25.79 -0.27 -1.21
C ILE A 50 -24.28 -0.07 -1.42
N GLY A 51 -23.89 0.49 -2.56
CA GLY A 51 -22.51 0.86 -2.91
C GLY A 51 -21.69 1.51 -1.78
N PRO A 52 -22.26 2.42 -0.96
CA PRO A 52 -21.54 3.04 0.14
C PRO A 52 -20.97 2.06 1.19
N LEU A 53 -21.56 0.88 1.37
CA LEU A 53 -21.11 -0.11 2.35
C LEU A 53 -19.68 -0.61 2.08
N LEU A 54 -19.20 -0.54 0.83
CA LEU A 54 -17.84 -0.93 0.47
C LEU A 54 -16.77 -0.03 1.10
N TYR A 55 -17.14 1.18 1.53
CA TYR A 55 -16.21 2.12 2.16
C TYR A 55 -16.12 1.95 3.68
N LEU A 56 -17.01 1.16 4.30
CA LEU A 56 -17.04 0.95 5.75
C LEU A 56 -15.72 0.44 6.35
N PRO A 57 -14.97 -0.50 5.73
CA PRO A 57 -13.69 -0.94 6.30
C PRO A 57 -12.67 0.20 6.45
N LYS A 58 -12.63 1.13 5.49
CA LYS A 58 -11.74 2.31 5.55
C LYS A 58 -12.18 3.30 6.62
N VAL A 59 -13.49 3.54 6.75
CA VAL A 59 -14.03 4.33 7.88
C VAL A 59 -13.68 3.69 9.23
N ALA A 60 -13.81 2.37 9.35
CA ALA A 60 -13.43 1.64 10.55
C ALA A 60 -11.92 1.72 10.84
N CYS A 61 -11.06 1.76 9.80
CA CYS A 61 -9.63 2.02 9.96
C CYS A 61 -9.37 3.39 10.60
N ILE A 62 -10.07 4.44 10.15
CA ILE A 62 -9.97 5.81 10.74
C ILE A 62 -10.44 5.79 12.20
N LEU A 63 -11.60 5.21 12.48
CA LEU A 63 -12.15 5.16 13.84
C LEU A 63 -11.20 4.44 14.80
N LEU A 64 -10.70 3.26 14.42
CA LEU A 64 -9.76 2.51 15.24
C LEU A 64 -8.41 3.21 15.38
N PHE A 65 -7.94 3.91 14.36
CA PHE A 65 -6.75 4.77 14.46
C PHE A 65 -6.94 5.84 15.53
N VAL A 66 -8.04 6.61 15.47
CA VAL A 66 -8.34 7.68 16.44
C VAL A 66 -8.50 7.14 17.86
N LEU A 67 -9.16 5.98 18.03
CA LEU A 67 -9.31 5.34 19.33
C LEU A 67 -7.97 4.83 19.88
N GLU A 68 -7.14 4.22 19.04
CA GLU A 68 -5.86 3.66 19.48
C GLU A 68 -4.82 4.73 19.80
N LEU A 69 -4.87 5.88 19.13
CA LEU A 69 -4.00 7.04 19.40
C LEU A 69 -3.98 7.44 20.87
N ARG A 70 -5.11 7.33 21.59
CA ARG A 70 -5.21 7.65 23.03
C ARG A 70 -4.33 6.77 23.91
N THR A 71 -4.08 5.54 23.48
CA THR A 71 -3.30 4.53 24.21
C THR A 71 -1.94 4.27 23.58
N PHE A 72 -1.69 4.84 22.41
CA PHE A 72 -0.51 4.60 21.62
C PHE A 72 0.69 5.32 22.22
N LYS A 73 1.63 4.55 22.77
CA LYS A 73 2.92 5.06 23.26
C LYS A 73 3.84 5.34 22.07
N ALA A 74 3.62 6.48 21.43
CA ALA A 74 4.43 7.00 20.33
C ALA A 74 5.71 7.68 20.83
N GLY A 75 6.79 7.58 20.05
CA GLY A 75 8.00 8.38 20.25
C GLY A 75 7.86 9.78 19.65
N ALA A 76 8.78 10.69 20.00
CA ALA A 76 8.77 12.09 19.52
C ALA A 76 8.71 12.21 17.99
N LEU A 77 9.37 11.29 17.26
CA LEU A 77 9.36 11.26 15.79
C LEU A 77 7.94 11.11 15.21
N PHE A 78 7.10 10.28 15.83
CA PHE A 78 5.72 10.07 15.38
C PHE A 78 4.90 11.35 15.53
N TRP A 79 4.98 12.01 16.69
CA TRP A 79 4.26 13.25 16.94
C TRP A 79 4.77 14.41 16.08
N THR A 80 6.08 14.46 15.83
CA THR A 80 6.67 15.42 14.88
C THR A 80 6.08 15.22 13.49
N PHE A 81 5.97 13.97 13.03
CA PHE A 81 5.32 13.66 11.75
C PHE A 81 3.84 14.03 11.73
N MET A 82 3.08 13.78 12.80
CA MET A 82 1.68 14.23 12.90
C MET A 82 1.55 15.75 12.82
N MET A 83 2.49 16.50 13.40
CA MET A 83 2.51 17.97 13.30
C MET A 83 2.85 18.45 11.89
N VAL A 84 3.84 17.84 11.24
CA VAL A 84 4.13 18.12 9.81
C VAL A 84 2.92 17.82 8.94
N TRP A 85 2.23 16.71 9.21
CA TRP A 85 1.03 16.34 8.47
C TRP A 85 -0.10 17.34 8.65
N LEU A 86 -0.31 17.84 9.88
CA LEU A 86 -1.26 18.91 10.15
C LEU A 86 -0.90 20.22 9.42
N ILE A 87 0.38 20.60 9.42
CA ILE A 87 0.87 21.77 8.68
C ILE A 87 0.60 21.59 7.18
N SER A 88 0.83 20.39 6.64
CA SER A 88 0.55 20.06 5.25
C SER A 88 -0.94 20.16 4.90
N CYS A 89 -1.85 19.81 5.81
CA CYS A 89 -3.29 20.05 5.62
C CYS A 89 -3.62 21.56 5.53
N LEU A 90 -3.00 22.38 6.39
CA LEU A 90 -3.20 23.83 6.36
C LEU A 90 -2.65 24.45 5.06
N LEU A 91 -1.48 23.97 4.59
CA LEU A 91 -0.90 24.37 3.31
C LEU A 91 -1.81 24.01 2.14
N ALA A 92 -2.39 22.81 2.12
CA ALA A 92 -3.35 22.42 1.09
C ALA A 92 -4.55 23.37 1.03
N MET A 93 -5.12 23.73 2.19
CA MET A 93 -6.21 24.70 2.24
C MET A 93 -5.80 26.09 1.74
N LEU A 94 -4.56 26.51 2.02
CA LEU A 94 -4.01 27.75 1.47
C LEU A 94 -3.89 27.68 -0.06
N HIS A 95 -3.56 26.51 -0.60
CA HIS A 95 -3.57 26.21 -2.03
C HIS A 95 -4.96 25.85 -2.59
N ARG A 96 -6.03 26.33 -1.93
CA ARG A 96 -7.44 26.21 -2.36
C ARG A 96 -8.05 24.82 -2.27
N ALA A 97 -7.41 23.86 -1.58
CA ALA A 97 -8.02 22.57 -1.29
C ALA A 97 -9.23 22.74 -0.37
N SER A 98 -10.32 22.01 -0.66
CA SER A 98 -11.47 21.97 0.22
C SER A 98 -11.26 20.99 1.40
N VAL A 99 -12.10 21.08 2.43
CA VAL A 99 -12.09 20.11 3.54
C VAL A 99 -12.39 18.69 3.04
N HIS A 100 -13.14 18.54 1.94
CA HIS A 100 -13.42 17.25 1.32
C HIS A 100 -12.16 16.61 0.74
N ASN A 101 -11.24 17.41 0.16
CA ASN A 101 -9.94 16.92 -0.30
C ASN A 101 -9.15 16.30 0.86
N LEU A 102 -9.09 17.01 2.00
CA LEU A 102 -8.39 16.52 3.20
C LEU A 102 -9.01 15.22 3.72
N ALA A 103 -10.34 15.19 3.84
CA ALA A 103 -11.07 14.03 4.35
C ALA A 103 -10.90 12.81 3.43
N PHE A 104 -10.92 13.01 2.12
CA PHE A 104 -10.75 11.94 1.15
C PHE A 104 -9.31 11.42 1.11
N SER A 105 -8.30 12.30 1.18
CA SER A 105 -6.90 11.87 1.33
C SER A 105 -6.67 11.08 2.62
N LEU A 106 -7.29 11.49 3.74
CA LEU A 106 -7.24 10.72 4.99
C LEU A 106 -7.92 9.37 4.84
N PHE A 107 -9.03 9.33 4.10
CA PHE A 107 -9.74 8.10 3.78
C PHE A 107 -8.88 7.14 2.94
N ALA A 108 -8.19 7.63 1.91
CA ALA A 108 -7.28 6.86 1.07
C ALA A 108 -6.09 6.28 1.88
N LEU A 109 -5.48 7.10 2.74
CA LEU A 109 -4.33 6.72 3.57
C LEU A 109 -4.70 6.06 4.90
N SER A 110 -6.00 5.94 5.21
CA SER A 110 -6.50 5.33 6.45
C SER A 110 -5.92 3.94 6.75
N PRO A 111 -5.71 3.04 5.77
CA PRO A 111 -5.11 1.73 6.06
C PRO A 111 -3.66 1.83 6.53
N LEU A 112 -2.91 2.84 6.07
CA LEU A 112 -1.51 3.05 6.47
C LEU A 112 -1.42 3.43 7.94
N VAL A 113 -2.17 4.46 8.34
CA VAL A 113 -2.16 4.92 9.74
C VAL A 113 -2.77 3.87 10.68
N PHE A 114 -3.79 3.14 10.22
CA PHE A 114 -4.34 2.00 10.94
C PHE A 114 -3.31 0.87 11.13
N GLY A 115 -2.62 0.45 10.06
CA GLY A 115 -1.58 -0.58 10.14
C GLY A 115 -0.42 -0.19 11.07
N LEU A 116 -0.05 1.10 11.08
CA LEU A 116 1.00 1.65 11.93
C LEU A 116 0.65 1.56 13.42
N VAL A 117 -0.55 2.04 13.79
CA VAL A 117 -0.93 2.17 15.20
C VAL A 117 -1.47 0.83 15.74
N CYS A 118 -2.31 0.14 14.97
CA CYS A 118 -2.94 -1.12 15.37
C CYS A 118 -2.12 -2.37 15.03
N GLY A 119 -0.92 -2.23 14.46
CA GLY A 119 -0.12 -3.33 13.94
C GLY A 119 0.22 -4.43 14.97
N LYS A 120 0.38 -4.08 16.25
CA LYS A 120 0.61 -5.06 17.32
C LYS A 120 -0.56 -6.04 17.47
N HIS A 121 -1.79 -5.53 17.39
CA HIS A 121 -3.01 -6.31 17.48
C HIS A 121 -3.19 -7.22 16.25
N LEU A 122 -2.85 -6.70 15.06
CA LEU A 122 -2.86 -7.49 13.82
C LEU A 122 -1.87 -8.66 13.89
N LEU A 123 -0.65 -8.43 14.38
CA LEU A 123 0.36 -9.48 14.53
C LEU A 123 0.00 -10.50 15.61
N HIS A 124 -0.78 -10.12 16.62
CA HIS A 124 -1.32 -11.05 17.62
C HIS A 124 -2.28 -12.06 16.96
N ARG A 125 -3.16 -11.58 16.07
CA ARG A 125 -4.12 -12.41 15.30
C ARG A 125 -3.61 -12.81 13.90
N LYS A 126 -2.29 -12.90 13.71
CA LYS A 126 -1.65 -13.20 12.41
C LYS A 126 -2.16 -14.46 11.70
N LYS A 127 -2.63 -15.48 12.44
CA LYS A 127 -3.21 -16.71 11.86
C LYS A 127 -4.57 -16.46 11.21
N LEU A 128 -5.43 -15.65 11.83
CA LEU A 128 -6.72 -15.26 11.23
C LEU A 128 -6.48 -14.49 9.94
N LEU A 129 -5.55 -13.53 10.00
CA LEU A 129 -5.16 -12.76 8.83
C LEU A 129 -4.56 -13.65 7.72
N ALA A 130 -3.80 -14.68 8.08
CA ALA A 130 -3.25 -15.65 7.12
C ALA A 130 -4.34 -16.46 6.41
N TRP A 131 -5.40 -16.87 7.14
CA TRP A 131 -6.54 -17.56 6.53
C TRP A 131 -7.28 -16.66 5.54
N ALA A 132 -7.56 -15.42 5.92
CA ALA A 132 -8.21 -14.45 5.04
C ALA A 132 -7.35 -14.14 3.81
N ILE A 133 -6.05 -13.91 3.98
CA ILE A 133 -5.12 -13.66 2.87
C ILE A 133 -4.99 -14.89 1.97
N GLY A 134 -4.93 -16.09 2.53
CA GLY A 134 -4.90 -17.34 1.76
C GLY A 134 -6.16 -17.52 0.91
N PHE A 135 -7.33 -17.24 1.50
CA PHE A 135 -8.59 -17.20 0.77
C PHE A 135 -8.56 -16.16 -0.36
N CYS A 136 -8.20 -14.91 -0.06
CA CYS A 136 -8.11 -13.84 -1.06
C CYS A 136 -7.12 -14.14 -2.19
N LEU A 137 -6.00 -14.81 -1.90
CA LEU A 137 -5.05 -15.24 -2.91
C LEU A 137 -5.67 -16.28 -3.85
N ILE A 138 -6.32 -17.30 -3.30
CA ILE A 138 -7.03 -18.31 -4.10
C ILE A 138 -8.11 -17.63 -4.96
N THR A 139 -8.91 -16.75 -4.36
CA THR A 139 -9.94 -15.99 -5.08
C THR A 139 -9.35 -15.12 -6.20
N SER A 140 -8.18 -14.50 -5.98
CA SER A 140 -7.48 -13.72 -7.00
C SER A 140 -7.05 -14.59 -8.19
N LEU A 141 -6.50 -15.78 -7.91
CA LEU A 141 -6.10 -16.74 -8.95
C LEU A 141 -7.31 -17.30 -9.72
N ILE A 142 -8.41 -17.59 -9.03
CA ILE A 142 -9.68 -17.98 -9.65
C ILE A 142 -10.21 -16.84 -10.52
N GLY A 143 -10.15 -15.60 -10.04
CA GLY A 143 -10.56 -14.42 -10.80
C GLY A 143 -9.79 -14.26 -12.11
N ILE A 144 -8.47 -14.48 -12.10
CA ILE A 144 -7.63 -14.49 -13.32
C ILE A 144 -8.08 -15.59 -14.28
N ALA A 145 -8.30 -16.81 -13.77
CA ALA A 145 -8.74 -17.93 -14.60
C ALA A 145 -10.12 -17.66 -15.22
N LEU A 146 -11.06 -17.09 -14.45
CA LEU A 146 -12.40 -16.78 -14.89
C LEU A 146 -12.40 -15.69 -15.97
N ASP A 147 -11.68 -14.59 -15.74
CA ASP A 147 -11.57 -13.47 -16.69
C ASP A 147 -10.85 -13.88 -17.98
N LYS A 148 -9.98 -14.89 -17.93
CA LYS A 148 -9.34 -15.47 -19.13
C LYS A 148 -10.26 -16.37 -19.96
N VAL A 149 -11.18 -17.09 -19.32
CA VAL A 149 -12.01 -18.13 -19.98
C VAL A 149 -13.41 -17.63 -20.29
N THR A 150 -13.90 -16.61 -19.60
CA THR A 150 -15.28 -16.13 -19.68
C THR A 150 -15.37 -14.60 -19.68
N TYR A 151 -16.45 -14.07 -20.25
CA TYR A 151 -16.79 -12.66 -20.12
C TYR A 151 -17.38 -12.39 -18.72
N VAL A 152 -16.72 -11.52 -17.96
CA VAL A 152 -17.16 -11.12 -16.62
C VAL A 152 -17.98 -9.82 -16.68
N PRO A 153 -19.16 -9.74 -16.03
CA PRO A 153 -20.11 -8.64 -16.22
C PRO A 153 -19.66 -7.30 -15.62
N TRP A 154 -18.74 -7.33 -14.65
CA TRP A 154 -18.19 -6.13 -14.02
C TRP A 154 -17.03 -5.49 -14.80
N LYS A 155 -16.57 -6.10 -15.89
CA LYS A 155 -15.46 -5.59 -16.71
C LYS A 155 -15.93 -4.44 -17.59
N GLY A 156 -15.24 -3.30 -17.54
CA GLY A 156 -15.61 -2.09 -18.27
C GLY A 156 -16.82 -1.35 -17.67
N TYR A 157 -17.37 -1.80 -16.54
CA TYR A 157 -18.49 -1.15 -15.89
C TYR A 157 -18.05 0.15 -15.21
N SER A 158 -18.81 1.23 -15.41
CA SER A 158 -18.71 2.50 -14.67
C SER A 158 -19.99 2.72 -13.87
N TYR A 159 -19.86 3.35 -12.70
CA TYR A 159 -20.96 3.65 -11.80
C TYR A 159 -20.78 5.05 -11.21
N VAL A 160 -21.89 5.69 -10.82
CA VAL A 160 -21.87 7.05 -10.28
C VAL A 160 -21.90 6.99 -8.75
N VAL A 161 -20.96 7.67 -8.09
CA VAL A 161 -21.01 7.92 -6.65
C VAL A 161 -21.06 9.43 -6.41
N GLY A 162 -22.19 9.91 -5.91
CA GLY A 162 -22.45 11.35 -5.81
C GLY A 162 -22.57 11.97 -7.19
N GLU A 163 -21.73 12.95 -7.51
CA GLU A 163 -21.66 13.61 -8.82
C GLU A 163 -20.52 13.07 -9.71
N THR A 164 -19.78 12.05 -9.23
CA THR A 164 -18.58 11.55 -9.92
C THR A 164 -18.78 10.15 -10.52
N GLU A 165 -18.41 9.98 -11.79
CA GLU A 165 -18.33 8.67 -12.43
C GLU A 165 -17.04 7.95 -12.01
N LEU A 166 -17.20 6.79 -11.37
CA LEU A 166 -16.10 5.92 -10.97
C LEU A 166 -16.15 4.63 -11.81
N SER A 167 -15.03 4.23 -12.39
CA SER A 167 -14.93 2.92 -13.05
C SER A 167 -14.85 1.79 -12.01
N ALA A 168 -15.73 0.78 -12.14
CA ALA A 168 -15.72 -0.44 -11.34
C ALA A 168 -14.63 -1.42 -11.78
N ASN A 169 -14.35 -1.52 -13.09
CA ASN A 169 -13.18 -2.18 -13.65
C ASN A 169 -12.72 -1.45 -14.91
N THR A 170 -11.49 -0.93 -14.90
CA THR A 170 -10.95 -0.20 -16.06
C THR A 170 -10.50 -1.18 -17.14
N THR A 171 -11.19 -1.21 -18.28
CA THR A 171 -10.70 -1.88 -19.48
C THR A 171 -9.57 -1.06 -20.07
N TRP A 172 -8.33 -1.45 -19.79
CA TRP A 172 -7.13 -0.87 -20.40
C TRP A 172 -6.47 -1.95 -21.24
N SER A 173 -6.42 -1.80 -22.56
CA SER A 173 -5.60 -2.63 -23.45
C SER A 173 -4.22 -1.99 -23.61
N ALA A 174 -3.17 -2.81 -23.58
CA ALA A 174 -1.84 -2.37 -23.99
C ALA A 174 -1.36 -3.29 -25.10
N ASP A 175 -0.98 -2.71 -26.24
CA ASP A 175 -0.50 -3.43 -27.42
C ASP A 175 -1.46 -4.54 -27.89
N ASP A 176 -2.77 -4.23 -28.00
CA ASP A 176 -3.86 -5.18 -28.35
C ASP A 176 -4.07 -6.37 -27.40
N VAL A 177 -3.36 -6.42 -26.26
CA VAL A 177 -3.57 -7.43 -25.22
C VAL A 177 -4.42 -6.87 -24.08
N ASP A 178 -5.54 -7.56 -23.84
CA ASP A 178 -6.45 -7.27 -22.74
C ASP A 178 -5.80 -7.54 -21.37
N ARG A 179 -5.87 -6.56 -20.47
CA ARG A 179 -5.25 -6.66 -19.14
C ARG A 179 -6.21 -7.31 -18.15
N ILE A 180 -5.86 -8.52 -17.73
CA ILE A 180 -6.68 -9.33 -16.81
C ILE A 180 -6.71 -8.69 -15.41
N ALA A 181 -7.89 -8.29 -14.96
CA ALA A 181 -8.13 -7.68 -13.66
C ALA A 181 -8.93 -8.60 -12.71
N GLY A 182 -9.50 -9.69 -13.23
CA GLY A 182 -10.21 -10.69 -12.43
C GLY A 182 -11.38 -10.06 -11.65
N PHE A 183 -11.40 -10.28 -10.33
CA PHE A 183 -12.38 -9.66 -9.42
C PHE A 183 -11.95 -8.28 -8.90
N ALA A 184 -10.71 -7.86 -9.14
CA ALA A 184 -10.20 -6.57 -8.69
C ALA A 184 -10.59 -5.45 -9.66
N ARG A 185 -10.41 -4.19 -9.23
CA ARG A 185 -10.74 -3.00 -10.04
C ARG A 185 -9.82 -2.82 -11.25
N VAL A 186 -8.55 -3.16 -11.07
CA VAL A 186 -7.49 -2.89 -12.06
C VAL A 186 -6.45 -4.02 -11.99
N SER A 187 -5.93 -4.43 -13.14
CA SER A 187 -4.90 -5.48 -13.27
C SER A 187 -3.63 -5.21 -12.47
N ASN A 188 -3.17 -3.95 -12.42
CA ASN A 188 -2.02 -3.56 -11.61
C ASN A 188 -2.28 -3.78 -10.11
N VAL A 189 -3.45 -3.38 -9.61
CA VAL A 189 -3.83 -3.62 -8.21
C VAL A 189 -3.86 -5.11 -7.92
N LEU A 190 -4.48 -5.93 -8.79
CA LEU A 190 -4.52 -7.39 -8.61
C LEU A 190 -3.13 -8.00 -8.45
N SER A 191 -2.18 -7.62 -9.31
CA SER A 191 -0.82 -8.16 -9.24
C SER A 191 -0.06 -7.75 -7.98
N ILE A 192 -0.27 -6.52 -7.49
CA ILE A 192 0.24 -6.06 -6.19
C ILE A 192 -0.35 -6.91 -5.06
N LEU A 193 -1.67 -7.16 -5.09
CA LEU A 193 -2.35 -8.00 -4.10
C LEU A 193 -1.78 -9.42 -4.08
N ILE A 194 -1.62 -10.06 -5.25
CA ILE A 194 -1.05 -11.40 -5.38
C ILE A 194 0.37 -11.44 -4.81
N ALA A 195 1.21 -10.45 -5.16
CA ALA A 195 2.57 -10.34 -4.62
C ALA A 195 2.55 -10.24 -3.08
N PHE A 196 1.75 -9.34 -2.52
CA PHE A 196 1.74 -9.06 -1.09
C PHE A 196 1.14 -10.21 -0.27
N TYR A 197 0.07 -10.83 -0.77
CA TYR A 197 -0.53 -12.02 -0.15
C TYR A 197 0.45 -13.19 -0.14
N THR A 198 1.16 -13.41 -1.24
CA THR A 198 2.16 -14.46 -1.34
C THR A 198 3.30 -14.22 -0.35
N LEU A 199 3.85 -13.00 -0.31
CA LEU A 199 4.91 -12.61 0.63
C LEU A 199 4.46 -12.69 2.11
N TYR A 200 3.21 -12.38 2.42
CA TYR A 200 2.67 -12.53 3.77
C TYR A 200 2.66 -13.99 4.22
N LEU A 201 2.24 -14.90 3.35
CA LEU A 201 2.16 -16.34 3.66
C LEU A 201 3.54 -16.98 3.88
N PHE A 202 4.64 -16.32 3.51
CA PHE A 202 6.00 -16.81 3.75
C PHE A 202 6.30 -17.04 5.23
N MET A 203 5.62 -16.33 6.13
CA MET A 203 5.75 -16.53 7.58
C MET A 203 5.31 -17.94 8.04
N PHE A 204 4.43 -18.61 7.28
CA PHE A 204 3.77 -19.86 7.69
C PHE A 204 4.20 -21.07 6.85
N LEU A 205 4.60 -20.86 5.61
CA LEU A 205 4.87 -21.93 4.66
C LEU A 205 6.28 -22.53 4.80
N ARG A 206 6.42 -23.80 4.40
CA ARG A 206 7.71 -24.51 4.27
C ARG A 206 8.36 -24.20 2.92
N SER A 207 9.68 -24.38 2.82
CA SER A 207 10.48 -24.01 1.64
C SER A 207 9.97 -24.57 0.30
N ARG A 208 9.50 -25.82 0.24
CA ARG A 208 8.96 -26.40 -1.02
C ARG A 208 7.64 -25.77 -1.46
N LEU A 209 6.68 -25.65 -0.53
CA LEU A 209 5.39 -24.97 -0.78
C LEU A 209 5.60 -23.51 -1.14
N LEU A 210 6.57 -22.86 -0.51
CA LEU A 210 6.97 -21.49 -0.81
C LEU A 210 7.40 -21.33 -2.27
N MET A 211 8.29 -22.21 -2.76
CA MET A 211 8.79 -22.15 -4.13
C MET A 211 7.67 -22.36 -5.15
N MET A 212 6.80 -23.37 -4.92
CA MET A 212 5.66 -23.62 -5.80
C MET A 212 4.69 -22.43 -5.80
N LEU A 213 4.33 -21.91 -4.63
CA LEU A 213 3.44 -20.75 -4.52
C LEU A 213 4.05 -19.51 -5.16
N SER A 214 5.36 -19.30 -5.01
CA SER A 214 6.07 -18.16 -5.62
C SER A 214 6.10 -18.26 -7.14
N ALA A 215 6.30 -19.46 -7.69
CA ALA A 215 6.26 -19.70 -9.13
C ALA A 215 4.85 -19.44 -9.70
N VAL A 216 3.81 -19.96 -9.02
CA VAL A 216 2.40 -19.72 -9.39
C VAL A 216 2.06 -18.24 -9.29
N ALA A 217 2.46 -17.56 -8.21
CA ALA A 217 2.23 -16.13 -8.02
C ALA A 217 2.93 -15.30 -9.08
N LEU A 218 4.19 -15.59 -9.41
CA LEU A 218 4.92 -14.87 -10.46
C LEU A 218 4.26 -15.06 -11.82
N TYR A 219 3.85 -16.29 -12.16
CA TYR A 219 3.11 -16.58 -13.39
C TYR A 219 1.80 -15.79 -13.46
N ALA A 220 1.03 -15.78 -12.37
CA ALA A 220 -0.22 -15.03 -12.27
C ALA A 220 0.00 -13.51 -12.40
N ILE A 221 1.05 -12.97 -11.77
CA ILE A 221 1.42 -11.55 -11.89
C ILE A 221 1.78 -11.21 -13.34
N VAL A 222 2.57 -12.04 -14.02
CA VAL A 222 2.94 -11.81 -15.43
C VAL A 222 1.70 -11.87 -16.34
N LEU A 223 0.74 -12.76 -16.07
CA LEU A 223 -0.54 -12.82 -16.80
C LEU A 223 -1.36 -11.53 -16.70
N THR A 224 -1.24 -10.77 -15.61
CA THR A 224 -1.91 -9.45 -15.51
C THR A 224 -1.27 -8.38 -16.39
N THR A 225 -0.15 -8.69 -17.08
CA THR A 225 0.70 -7.78 -17.88
C THR A 225 1.36 -6.64 -17.09
N SER A 226 1.31 -6.69 -15.75
CA SER A 226 1.86 -5.66 -14.87
C SER A 226 3.37 -5.87 -14.67
N LYS A 227 4.18 -5.14 -15.44
CA LYS A 227 5.66 -5.27 -15.44
C LYS A 227 6.30 -4.95 -14.07
N ALA A 228 5.83 -3.88 -13.40
CA ALA A 228 6.47 -3.41 -12.17
C ALA A 228 6.29 -4.39 -10.99
N PRO A 229 5.08 -4.90 -10.69
CA PRO A 229 4.89 -5.93 -9.66
C PRO A 229 5.62 -7.24 -9.97
N ALA A 230 5.72 -7.64 -11.25
CA ALA A 230 6.47 -8.83 -11.65
C ALA A 230 7.96 -8.71 -11.31
N ALA A 231 8.59 -7.61 -11.75
CA ALA A 231 10.00 -7.34 -11.50
C ALA A 231 10.29 -7.18 -10.00
N ALA A 232 9.43 -6.44 -9.28
CA ALA A 232 9.56 -6.24 -7.85
C ALA A 232 9.48 -7.56 -7.07
N PHE A 233 8.52 -8.43 -7.40
CA PHE A 233 8.38 -9.73 -6.76
C PHE A 233 9.60 -10.63 -7.02
N ALA A 234 10.09 -10.69 -8.25
CA ALA A 234 11.28 -11.46 -8.61
C ALA A 234 12.54 -10.96 -7.88
N LEU A 235 12.78 -9.64 -7.87
CA LEU A 235 13.90 -9.04 -7.13
C LEU A 235 13.78 -9.25 -5.62
N THR A 236 12.56 -9.26 -5.08
CA THR A 236 12.31 -9.61 -3.67
C THR A 236 12.69 -11.05 -3.37
N MET A 237 12.44 -11.99 -4.29
CA MET A 237 12.93 -13.38 -4.14
C MET A 237 14.46 -13.42 -4.10
N VAL A 238 15.14 -12.66 -4.96
CA VAL A 238 16.61 -12.56 -4.95
C VAL A 238 17.11 -12.01 -3.62
N LEU A 239 16.49 -10.93 -3.09
CA LEU A 239 16.82 -10.38 -1.77
C LEU A 239 16.74 -11.46 -0.68
N LEU A 240 15.67 -12.27 -0.68
CA LEU A 240 15.46 -13.33 0.31
C LEU A 240 16.46 -14.48 0.21
N LEU A 241 17.04 -14.71 -0.98
CA LEU A 241 18.14 -15.67 -1.18
C LEU A 241 19.46 -15.12 -0.63
N ILE A 242 19.74 -13.84 -0.85
CA ILE A 242 20.98 -13.19 -0.37
C ILE A 242 20.90 -12.64 1.06
N GLN A 243 19.76 -12.79 1.75
CA GLN A 243 19.51 -12.27 3.10
C GLN A 243 20.54 -12.75 4.15
N ARG A 244 21.24 -13.86 3.87
CA ARG A 244 22.35 -14.33 4.73
C ARG A 244 23.55 -13.38 4.70
N SER A 245 23.79 -12.70 3.59
CA SER A 245 24.80 -11.64 3.46
C SER A 245 24.21 -10.30 3.88
N GLY A 246 24.47 -9.91 5.14
CA GLY A 246 23.95 -8.65 5.69
C GLY A 246 24.39 -7.42 4.89
N TRP A 247 25.64 -7.38 4.42
CA TRP A 247 26.18 -6.25 3.68
C TRP A 247 25.56 -6.13 2.28
N SER A 248 25.51 -7.22 1.51
CA SER A 248 24.90 -7.21 0.17
C SER A 248 23.42 -6.83 0.22
N CYS A 249 22.69 -7.33 1.22
CA CYS A 249 21.29 -7.02 1.44
C CYS A 249 21.09 -5.52 1.77
N ARG A 250 21.91 -4.97 2.67
CA ARG A 250 21.87 -3.54 3.03
C ARG A 250 22.22 -2.65 1.83
N LEU A 251 23.27 -2.99 1.08
CA LEU A 251 23.66 -2.26 -0.13
C LEU A 251 22.51 -2.26 -1.15
N LEU A 252 21.90 -3.42 -1.40
CA LEU A 252 20.77 -3.53 -2.31
C LEU A 252 19.58 -2.68 -1.84
N CYS A 253 19.24 -2.68 -0.55
CA CYS A 253 18.19 -1.81 -0.02
C CYS A 253 18.49 -0.32 -0.20
N VAL A 254 19.74 0.11 0.04
CA VAL A 254 20.15 1.51 -0.19
C VAL A 254 20.04 1.88 -1.66
N LEU A 255 20.57 1.03 -2.56
CA LEU A 255 20.47 1.25 -4.00
C LEU A 255 19.02 1.33 -4.44
N VAL A 256 18.16 0.44 -3.94
CA VAL A 256 16.76 0.40 -4.35
C VAL A 256 15.99 1.65 -3.93
N VAL A 257 16.18 2.10 -2.68
CA VAL A 257 15.55 3.35 -2.22
C VAL A 257 16.14 4.57 -2.94
N SER A 258 17.45 4.59 -3.16
CA SER A 258 18.12 5.72 -3.84
C SER A 258 17.68 5.84 -5.29
N ILE A 259 17.58 4.72 -6.02
CA ILE A 259 17.07 4.70 -7.39
C ILE A 259 15.63 5.21 -7.40
N GLY A 260 14.75 4.70 -6.53
CA GLY A 260 13.35 5.14 -6.48
C GLY A 260 13.18 6.64 -6.21
N LEU A 261 14.08 7.22 -5.40
CA LEU A 261 14.12 8.65 -5.09
C LEU A 261 14.63 9.50 -6.27
N LEU A 262 15.66 9.01 -6.98
CA LEU A 262 16.33 9.76 -8.05
C LEU A 262 15.69 9.54 -9.42
N LEU A 263 14.89 8.48 -9.61
CA LEU A 263 14.28 8.12 -10.89
C LEU A 263 13.48 9.28 -11.52
N PRO A 264 12.64 10.02 -10.77
CA PRO A 264 11.92 11.18 -11.32
C PRO A 264 12.85 12.30 -11.79
N ALA A 265 13.98 12.51 -11.08
CA ALA A 265 14.94 13.55 -11.42
C ALA A 265 15.76 13.23 -12.68
N LEU A 266 15.91 11.94 -13.03
CA LEU A 266 16.61 11.55 -14.26
C LEU A 266 15.95 12.12 -15.51
N GLY A 267 14.62 12.27 -15.52
CA GLY A 267 13.88 12.86 -16.63
C GLY A 267 14.21 14.33 -16.88
N LEU A 268 14.70 15.06 -15.87
CA LEU A 268 15.12 16.46 -16.00
C LEU A 268 16.53 16.62 -16.56
N VAL A 269 17.37 15.61 -16.37
CA VAL A 269 18.80 15.66 -16.73
C VAL A 269 19.07 15.00 -18.07
N LEU A 270 18.31 13.94 -18.39
CA LEU A 270 18.49 13.19 -19.63
C LEU A 270 17.67 13.83 -20.75
N ASN A 271 18.35 14.37 -21.76
CA ASN A 271 17.72 14.74 -23.04
C ASN A 271 17.41 13.47 -23.84
N LEU A 272 16.35 12.77 -23.47
CA LEU A 272 15.88 11.57 -24.17
C LEU A 272 15.09 12.00 -25.41
N GLU A 273 15.52 11.55 -26.59
CA GLU A 273 14.80 11.81 -27.84
C GLU A 273 13.42 11.14 -27.82
N GLY A 274 12.37 11.88 -28.18
CA GLY A 274 10.98 11.40 -28.20
C GLY A 274 10.73 10.18 -29.11
N TYR A 275 11.65 9.87 -30.03
CA TYR A 275 11.61 8.67 -30.85
C TYR A 275 11.59 7.37 -30.00
N ALA A 276 12.27 7.36 -28.85
CA ALA A 276 12.30 6.21 -27.94
C ALA A 276 10.90 5.86 -27.39
N VAL A 277 10.02 6.85 -27.17
CA VAL A 277 8.63 6.65 -26.73
C VAL A 277 7.79 6.00 -27.83
N SER A 278 7.98 6.46 -29.07
CA SER A 278 7.21 5.97 -30.24
C SER A 278 7.57 4.54 -30.66
N SER A 279 8.75 4.05 -30.27
CA SER A 279 9.23 2.72 -30.67
C SER A 279 8.49 1.52 -30.04
N GLY A 280 7.59 1.75 -29.08
CA GLY A 280 6.76 0.69 -28.47
C GLY A 280 7.55 -0.39 -27.72
N GLY A 281 8.83 -0.16 -27.41
CA GLY A 281 9.70 -1.17 -26.79
C GLY A 281 9.28 -1.59 -25.37
N LEU A 282 9.95 -2.60 -24.82
CA LEU A 282 9.67 -3.15 -23.47
C LEU A 282 9.66 -2.07 -22.36
N LEU A 283 10.43 -0.99 -22.54
CA LEU A 283 10.57 0.16 -21.63
C LEU A 283 9.77 1.41 -22.08
N GLY A 284 8.92 1.32 -23.09
CA GLY A 284 8.20 2.48 -23.66
C GLY A 284 7.42 3.28 -22.61
N SER A 285 6.74 2.61 -21.68
CA SER A 285 6.03 3.30 -20.58
C SER A 285 6.95 3.91 -19.52
N LEU A 286 8.20 3.44 -19.38
CA LEU A 286 9.19 4.10 -18.52
C LEU A 286 9.75 5.35 -19.20
N TYR A 287 9.97 5.29 -20.52
CA TYR A 287 10.38 6.45 -21.31
C TYR A 287 9.32 7.54 -21.31
N ASP A 288 8.04 7.18 -21.49
CA ASP A 288 6.93 8.13 -21.41
C ASP A 288 6.89 8.87 -20.07
N ARG A 289 7.12 8.15 -18.95
CA ARG A 289 7.22 8.76 -17.62
C ARG A 289 8.39 9.72 -17.48
N LEU A 290 9.56 9.33 -18.00
CA LEU A 290 10.80 10.12 -17.91
C LEU A 290 10.76 11.37 -18.79
N ILE A 291 9.97 11.37 -19.87
CA ILE A 291 9.89 12.49 -20.82
C ILE A 291 8.69 13.39 -20.53
N ASN A 292 7.52 12.80 -20.28
CA ASN A 292 6.26 13.52 -20.16
C ASN A 292 5.80 13.59 -18.70
N THR A 293 5.57 12.45 -18.03
CA THR A 293 4.83 12.44 -16.75
C THR A 293 5.57 13.14 -15.61
N TRP A 294 6.79 12.71 -15.29
CA TRP A 294 7.50 13.23 -14.12
C TRP A 294 8.05 14.64 -14.33
N PRO A 295 8.68 14.99 -15.48
CA PRO A 295 9.13 16.35 -15.73
C PRO A 295 8.00 17.37 -15.72
N ASN A 296 6.86 17.09 -16.36
CA ASN A 296 5.72 18.03 -16.38
C ASN A 296 5.18 18.29 -14.98
N LEU A 297 5.14 17.25 -14.13
CA LEU A 297 4.71 17.41 -12.76
C LEU A 297 5.69 18.26 -11.95
N ILE A 298 7.00 18.01 -12.11
CA ILE A 298 8.02 18.79 -11.41
C ILE A 298 7.99 20.25 -11.89
N ALA A 299 7.79 20.49 -13.19
CA ALA A 299 7.62 21.82 -13.76
C ALA A 299 6.38 22.53 -13.19
N ALA A 300 5.26 21.82 -13.01
CA ALA A 300 4.06 22.36 -12.37
C ALA A 300 4.29 22.69 -10.89
N MET A 301 5.03 21.84 -10.16
CA MET A 301 5.43 22.13 -8.78
C MET A 301 6.36 23.35 -8.69
N ASP A 302 7.24 23.55 -9.67
CA ASP A 302 8.15 24.69 -9.74
C ASP A 302 7.40 25.98 -10.08
N SER A 303 6.50 25.95 -11.07
CA SER A 303 5.70 27.12 -11.45
C SER A 303 4.82 27.65 -10.32
N GLU A 304 4.31 26.75 -9.48
CA GLU A 304 3.50 27.10 -8.31
C GLU A 304 4.34 27.37 -7.04
N GLY A 305 5.67 27.21 -7.10
CA GLY A 305 6.58 27.43 -5.97
C GLY A 305 6.48 26.36 -4.87
N TRP A 306 5.90 25.19 -5.17
CA TRP A 306 5.63 24.11 -4.22
C TRP A 306 6.78 23.12 -4.04
N MET A 307 7.92 23.32 -4.69
CA MET A 307 9.06 22.37 -4.62
C MET A 307 9.55 22.09 -3.19
N LEU A 308 9.54 23.11 -2.31
CA LEU A 308 10.09 22.99 -0.96
C LEU A 308 9.05 22.49 0.05
N THR A 309 7.84 23.04 0.00
CA THR A 309 6.76 22.78 0.97
C THR A 309 5.84 21.63 0.56
N GLY A 310 5.80 21.31 -0.72
CA GLY A 310 4.74 20.51 -1.33
C GLY A 310 3.46 21.32 -1.56
N ALA A 311 2.59 20.76 -2.37
CA ALA A 311 1.22 21.23 -2.61
C ALA A 311 0.31 21.03 -1.38
N GLY A 312 0.66 20.09 -0.50
CA GLY A 312 -0.07 19.82 0.73
C GLY A 312 -0.93 18.56 0.69
N PHE A 313 -1.40 18.13 1.86
CA PHE A 313 -2.21 16.94 2.03
C PHE A 313 -3.62 17.17 1.46
N GLY A 314 -4.09 16.36 0.51
CA GLY A 314 -5.34 16.63 -0.22
C GLY A 314 -5.14 17.09 -1.66
N MET A 315 -3.92 17.46 -2.04
CA MET A 315 -3.61 18.07 -3.34
C MET A 315 -2.96 17.11 -4.34
N VAL A 316 -2.98 15.80 -4.07
CA VAL A 316 -2.33 14.78 -4.91
C VAL A 316 -3.19 13.54 -5.11
N GLY A 317 -2.97 12.86 -6.23
CA GLY A 317 -3.57 11.56 -6.53
C GLY A 317 -5.08 11.63 -6.82
N SER A 318 -5.79 10.56 -6.45
CA SER A 318 -7.22 10.39 -6.75
C SER A 318 -8.11 11.45 -6.09
N THR A 319 -7.59 12.15 -5.07
CA THR A 319 -8.29 13.25 -4.40
C THR A 319 -8.62 14.39 -5.36
N ILE A 320 -7.67 14.79 -6.22
CA ILE A 320 -7.89 15.85 -7.21
C ILE A 320 -8.88 15.38 -8.29
N GLY A 321 -8.91 14.09 -8.62
CA GLY A 321 -9.87 13.54 -9.58
C GLY A 321 -11.33 13.58 -9.10
N ILE A 322 -11.56 13.47 -7.78
CA ILE A 322 -12.91 13.47 -7.19
C ILE A 322 -13.32 14.87 -6.74
N PHE A 323 -12.37 15.63 -6.19
CA PHE A 323 -12.56 17.01 -5.75
C PHE A 323 -11.54 17.90 -6.47
N PRO A 324 -11.84 18.31 -7.72
CA PRO A 324 -10.93 19.12 -8.53
C PRO A 324 -10.58 20.44 -7.86
N VAL A 325 -9.30 20.82 -7.96
CA VAL A 325 -8.79 22.11 -7.51
C VAL A 325 -8.19 22.80 -8.73
N GLU A 326 -8.67 24.00 -9.02
CA GLU A 326 -8.23 24.79 -10.17
C GLU A 326 -6.70 24.96 -10.16
N GLY A 327 -6.05 24.60 -11.27
CA GLY A 327 -4.59 24.67 -11.42
C GLY A 327 -3.81 23.45 -10.91
N ALA A 328 -4.48 22.47 -10.27
CA ALA A 328 -3.82 21.29 -9.71
C ALA A 328 -4.02 19.99 -10.53
N ASP A 329 -4.59 20.05 -11.72
CA ASP A 329 -4.96 18.86 -12.52
C ASP A 329 -3.77 17.96 -12.86
N VAL A 330 -2.58 18.55 -13.03
CA VAL A 330 -1.33 17.82 -13.30
C VAL A 330 -0.96 16.88 -12.14
N MET A 331 -1.43 17.17 -10.92
CA MET A 331 -1.17 16.35 -9.71
C MET A 331 -2.00 15.06 -9.65
N LEU A 332 -2.85 14.80 -10.64
CA LEU A 332 -3.59 13.54 -10.76
C LEU A 332 -2.70 12.40 -11.29
N GLY A 333 -1.75 12.71 -12.16
CA GLY A 333 -0.90 11.75 -12.88
C GLY A 333 0.28 11.18 -12.09
N MET A 334 0.17 11.03 -10.78
CA MET A 334 1.29 10.55 -9.95
C MET A 334 1.39 9.04 -9.99
N ASP A 335 2.44 8.52 -10.63
CA ASP A 335 2.70 7.09 -10.71
C ASP A 335 4.10 6.72 -10.16
N ASN A 336 4.61 7.50 -9.23
CA ASN A 336 5.83 7.20 -8.47
C ASN A 336 5.62 7.64 -7.01
N SER A 337 5.86 6.74 -6.05
CA SER A 337 5.60 7.03 -4.64
C SER A 337 6.56 8.03 -4.00
N ALA A 338 7.78 8.19 -4.51
CA ALA A 338 8.69 9.24 -4.04
C ALA A 338 8.21 10.61 -4.52
N LEU A 339 7.83 10.72 -5.79
CA LEU A 339 7.24 11.91 -6.37
C LEU A 339 5.92 12.27 -5.68
N TYR A 340 5.07 11.28 -5.37
CA TYR A 340 3.84 11.46 -4.60
C TYR A 340 4.10 12.10 -3.23
N LEU A 341 5.06 11.57 -2.47
CA LEU A 341 5.44 12.15 -1.18
C LEU A 341 6.04 13.55 -1.34
N TRP A 342 6.85 13.77 -2.39
CA TRP A 342 7.43 15.08 -2.66
C TRP A 342 6.37 16.13 -2.99
N ALA A 343 5.42 15.82 -3.87
CA ALA A 343 4.31 16.71 -4.17
C ALA A 343 3.43 16.97 -2.95
N MET A 344 3.18 15.97 -2.10
CA MET A 344 2.35 16.14 -0.91
C MET A 344 3.04 16.95 0.21
N LEU A 345 4.32 16.66 0.50
CA LEU A 345 5.01 17.10 1.73
C LEU A 345 6.33 17.85 1.46
N GLY A 346 6.65 18.15 0.20
CA GLY A 346 7.89 18.82 -0.17
C GLY A 346 9.14 18.01 0.19
N LEU A 347 10.19 18.68 0.62
CA LEU A 347 11.45 18.03 1.01
C LEU A 347 11.27 17.03 2.17
N VAL A 348 10.28 17.26 3.04
CA VAL A 348 9.97 16.30 4.12
C VAL A 348 9.44 15.00 3.54
N GLY A 349 8.71 15.04 2.43
CA GLY A 349 8.27 13.85 1.69
C GLY A 349 9.43 12.99 1.19
N LEU A 350 10.45 13.62 0.60
CA LEU A 350 11.67 12.92 0.16
C LEU A 350 12.42 12.29 1.33
N LEU A 351 12.51 13.00 2.46
CA LEU A 351 13.08 12.46 3.69
C LEU A 351 12.30 11.24 4.20
N LEU A 352 10.97 11.30 4.20
CA LEU A 352 10.11 10.19 4.59
C LEU A 352 10.31 8.97 3.67
N TYR A 353 10.47 9.19 2.37
CA TYR A 353 10.80 8.11 1.44
C TYR A 353 12.17 7.50 1.79
N ALA A 354 13.18 8.31 2.10
CA ALA A 354 14.50 7.85 2.50
C ALA A 354 14.52 7.09 3.84
N LEU A 355 13.56 7.35 4.76
CA LEU A 355 13.41 6.59 6.01
C LEU A 355 13.06 5.11 5.80
N GLN A 356 12.75 4.68 4.57
CA GLN A 356 12.68 3.26 4.23
C GLN A 356 14.02 2.54 4.45
N VAL A 357 15.17 3.19 4.23
CA VAL A 357 16.50 2.58 4.45
C VAL A 357 16.69 2.09 5.90
N PRO A 358 16.57 2.95 6.93
CA PRO A 358 16.71 2.49 8.31
C PRO A 358 15.61 1.49 8.73
N LEU A 359 14.41 1.58 8.15
CA LEU A 359 13.36 0.57 8.35
C LEU A 359 13.80 -0.80 7.82
N LEU A 360 14.25 -0.87 6.56
CA LEU A 360 14.72 -2.09 5.92
C LEU A 360 15.91 -2.68 6.68
N PHE A 361 16.88 -1.86 7.10
CA PHE A 361 18.02 -2.32 7.89
C PHE A 361 17.58 -2.99 9.19
N LYS A 362 16.61 -2.38 9.88
CA LYS A 362 16.05 -2.96 11.08
C LYS A 362 15.35 -4.30 10.83
N LEU A 363 14.64 -4.43 9.71
CA LEU A 363 13.97 -5.67 9.32
C LEU A 363 14.95 -6.74 8.83
N ILE A 364 16.11 -6.35 8.28
CA ILE A 364 17.22 -7.26 7.94
C ILE A 364 17.81 -7.88 9.21
N ASP A 365 17.99 -7.07 10.24
CA ASP A 365 18.58 -7.49 11.52
C ASP A 365 17.62 -8.37 12.34
N ASP A 366 16.31 -8.26 12.08
CA ASP A 366 15.28 -9.10 12.71
C ASP A 366 15.18 -10.49 12.06
N ARG A 367 15.71 -11.50 12.77
CA ARG A 367 15.70 -12.90 12.32
C ARG A 367 14.37 -13.62 12.51
N THR A 368 13.35 -12.98 13.10
CA THR A 368 12.04 -13.60 13.27
C THR A 368 11.33 -13.79 11.92
N ARG A 369 10.36 -14.71 11.87
CA ARG A 369 9.55 -14.90 10.67
C ARG A 369 8.73 -13.66 10.31
N VAL A 370 8.35 -12.87 11.31
CA VAL A 370 7.63 -11.59 11.12
C VAL A 370 8.56 -10.56 10.48
N GLY A 371 9.78 -10.39 11.01
CA GLY A 371 10.79 -9.50 10.45
C GLY A 371 11.10 -9.83 8.99
N ARG A 372 11.32 -11.11 8.66
CA ARG A 372 11.55 -11.57 7.29
C ARG A 372 10.38 -11.30 6.35
N MET A 373 9.15 -11.52 6.81
CA MET A 373 7.94 -11.24 6.03
C MET A 373 7.78 -9.74 5.75
N LEU A 374 7.92 -8.90 6.78
CA LEU A 374 7.83 -7.45 6.66
C LEU A 374 8.97 -6.87 5.81
N LEU A 375 10.19 -7.44 5.89
CA LEU A 375 11.30 -7.08 5.01
C LEU A 375 10.92 -7.30 3.55
N ALA A 376 10.42 -8.51 3.23
CA ALA A 376 10.04 -8.86 1.88
C ALA A 376 8.94 -7.95 1.33
N ILE A 377 7.89 -7.72 2.12
CA ILE A 377 6.78 -6.85 1.71
C ILE A 377 7.25 -5.40 1.55
N SER A 378 8.05 -4.86 2.49
CA SER A 378 8.53 -3.47 2.43
C SER A 378 9.48 -3.24 1.26
N PHE A 379 10.35 -4.21 0.96
CA PHE A 379 11.24 -4.14 -0.19
C PHE A 379 10.48 -4.22 -1.51
N CYS A 380 9.51 -5.13 -1.60
CA CYS A 380 8.61 -5.23 -2.75
C CYS A 380 7.83 -3.92 -2.93
N TRP A 381 7.24 -3.38 -1.86
CA TRP A 381 6.53 -2.09 -1.84
C TRP A 381 7.39 -0.97 -2.43
N CYS A 382 8.66 -0.86 -2.00
CA CYS A 382 9.58 0.16 -2.50
C CYS A 382 9.82 0.04 -4.01
N LEU A 383 10.07 -1.18 -4.51
CA LEU A 383 10.31 -1.44 -5.92
C LEU A 383 9.10 -1.17 -6.80
N ILE A 384 7.89 -1.59 -6.39
CA ILE A 384 6.68 -1.27 -7.17
C ILE A 384 6.42 0.24 -7.13
N GLY A 385 6.75 0.89 -6.01
CA GLY A 385 6.68 2.35 -5.81
C GLY A 385 7.53 3.19 -6.78
N TRP A 386 8.42 2.58 -7.56
CA TRP A 386 9.20 3.30 -8.59
C TRP A 386 8.35 3.78 -9.77
N THR A 387 7.32 3.03 -10.14
CA THR A 387 6.50 3.30 -11.32
C THR A 387 5.02 3.04 -11.08
N THR A 388 4.60 2.96 -9.82
CA THR A 388 3.20 2.97 -9.43
C THR A 388 3.06 3.69 -8.11
N ASP A 389 2.01 4.49 -7.97
CA ASP A 389 1.69 5.06 -6.68
C ASP A 389 1.09 4.02 -5.73
N MET A 390 1.91 3.55 -4.79
CA MET A 390 1.49 2.62 -3.75
C MET A 390 0.52 3.22 -2.74
N PHE A 391 0.45 4.55 -2.60
CA PHE A 391 -0.39 5.22 -1.61
C PHE A 391 -1.88 5.18 -1.96
N GLU A 392 -2.23 4.88 -3.21
CA GLU A 392 -3.60 4.64 -3.65
C GLU A 392 -4.04 3.17 -3.45
N VAL A 393 -3.11 2.27 -3.11
CA VAL A 393 -3.39 0.85 -2.91
C VAL A 393 -3.56 0.55 -1.42
N ALA A 394 -4.81 0.45 -0.97
CA ALA A 394 -5.17 0.30 0.44
C ALA A 394 -4.49 -0.88 1.15
N VAL A 395 -4.39 -2.05 0.51
CA VAL A 395 -3.69 -3.21 1.10
C VAL A 395 -2.19 -2.96 1.19
N ALA A 396 -1.59 -2.31 0.20
CA ALA A 396 -0.17 -1.96 0.22
C ALA A 396 0.13 -1.01 1.39
N ASN A 397 -0.73 -0.01 1.57
CA ASN A 397 -0.72 0.91 2.71
C ASN A 397 -0.85 0.21 4.06
N LEU A 398 -1.78 -0.75 4.20
CA LEU A 398 -1.93 -1.54 5.41
C LEU A 398 -0.62 -2.22 5.81
N PHE A 399 0.08 -2.84 4.86
CA PHE A 399 1.34 -3.52 5.13
C PHE A 399 2.52 -2.58 5.34
N ALA A 400 2.59 -1.46 4.63
CA ALA A 400 3.57 -0.41 4.87
C ALA A 400 3.42 0.16 6.29
N GLY A 401 2.19 0.47 6.70
CA GLY A 401 1.85 0.86 8.07
C GLY A 401 2.29 -0.19 9.07
N LEU A 402 1.94 -1.46 8.86
CA LEU A 402 2.32 -2.58 9.72
C LEU A 402 3.84 -2.68 9.91
N ALA A 403 4.61 -2.53 8.82
CA ALA A 403 6.07 -2.57 8.86
C ALA A 403 6.66 -1.40 9.66
N VAL A 404 6.18 -0.17 9.43
CA VAL A 404 6.60 1.01 10.18
C VAL A 404 6.25 0.87 11.66
N GLY A 405 5.02 0.48 11.98
CA GLY A 405 4.56 0.26 13.36
C GLY A 405 5.39 -0.79 14.11
N TYR A 406 5.73 -1.89 13.43
CA TYR A 406 6.63 -2.92 13.94
C TYR A 406 8.05 -2.38 14.18
N GLY A 407 8.59 -1.64 13.21
CA GLY A 407 9.89 -0.98 13.29
C GLY A 407 9.98 0.01 14.44
N ILE A 408 8.94 0.78 14.72
CA ILE A 408 8.91 1.70 15.86
C ILE A 408 8.83 0.92 17.18
N ALA A 409 7.92 -0.03 17.31
CA ALA A 409 7.68 -0.78 18.55
C ALA A 409 8.90 -1.60 19.02
N ALA A 410 9.70 -2.13 18.10
CA ALA A 410 10.90 -2.87 18.45
C ALA A 410 12.02 -1.97 19.04
N ARG A 411 12.00 -0.63 18.83
CA ARG A 411 12.99 0.26 19.48
C ARG A 411 12.79 0.31 20.99
N THR A 412 11.56 0.15 21.45
CA THR A 412 11.20 0.19 22.88
C THR A 412 11.58 -1.09 23.63
N ARG A 413 11.94 -2.17 22.92
CA ARG A 413 12.32 -3.47 23.51
C ARG A 413 13.82 -3.74 23.60
N SER A 414 14.68 -2.77 23.24
CA SER A 414 16.13 -2.94 23.49
C SER A 414 16.34 -3.11 25.00
N PRO A 415 16.98 -4.20 25.47
CA PRO A 415 17.28 -4.34 26.88
C PRO A 415 18.24 -3.21 27.24
N ARG A 416 17.88 -2.42 28.25
CA ARG A 416 18.88 -1.71 29.04
C ARG A 416 19.95 -2.76 29.36
N ARG A 417 21.13 -2.64 28.75
CA ARG A 417 22.34 -3.23 29.32
C ARG A 417 22.43 -2.58 30.69
N MET A 418 22.05 -3.32 31.73
CA MET A 418 22.42 -2.92 33.08
C MET A 418 23.96 -2.98 33.12
N PRO A 419 24.60 -1.95 33.70
CA PRO A 419 26.06 -1.90 33.82
C PRO A 419 26.62 -3.11 34.57
#